data_AF-A0A917DH06-F1
#
_entry.id   AF-A0A917DH06-F1
#
_cell.length_a   1.000
_cell.length_b   1.000
_cell.length_c   1.000
_cell.angle_alpha   90.00
_cell.angle_beta   90.00
_cell.angle_gamma   90.00
#
_symmetry.space_group_name_H-M   'P 1'
#
loop_
_entity.id
_entity.type
_entity.pdbx_description
1 polymer ?
#
loop_
_entity_poly.entity_id
_entity_poly.type
_entity_poly.pdbx_seq_one_letter_code
_entity_poly.pdbx_strand_id
1 'polypeptide(L)'
;MAPVEKVTISMTADMAGYVREVVGAGQYASAGEAIHEAMLEWRERRELLGYSLEELRTLVGEGIDSGPTLDANEVFADLRQKVRARLPARP
;
A
#
# COMPACT_ATOMS: atom_id res chain seq x y z
N MET A 1 17.63 -10.12 -16.10
CA MET A 1 17.69 -8.68 -15.78
C MET A 1 16.47 -8.03 -16.38
N ALA A 2 15.68 -7.30 -15.58
CA ALA A 2 14.63 -6.47 -16.14
C ALA A 2 15.26 -5.37 -17.03
N PRO A 3 14.58 -4.92 -18.09
CA PRO A 3 15.08 -3.83 -18.93
C PRO A 3 15.28 -2.57 -18.09
N VAL A 4 16.45 -1.96 -18.20
CA VAL A 4 16.77 -0.68 -17.55
C VAL A 4 16.42 0.45 -18.51
N GLU A 5 15.47 1.29 -18.13
CA GLU A 5 15.12 2.51 -18.86
C GLU A 5 15.89 3.70 -18.28
N LYS A 6 16.49 4.53 -19.14
CA LYS A 6 17.18 5.74 -18.71
C LYS A 6 16.19 6.90 -18.65
N VAL A 7 16.00 7.44 -17.44
CA VAL A 7 15.16 8.61 -17.20
C VAL A 7 16.04 9.79 -16.79
N THR A 8 15.92 10.91 -17.50
CA THR A 8 16.58 12.18 -17.12
C THR A 8 15.65 12.95 -16.19
N ILE A 9 16.13 13.29 -14.99
CA ILE A 9 15.36 14.00 -13.97
C ILE A 9 16.08 15.27 -13.52
N SER A 10 15.32 16.31 -13.21
CA SER A 10 15.83 17.51 -12.55
C SER A 10 15.65 17.38 -11.04
N MET A 11 16.68 17.72 -10.28
CA MET A 11 16.70 17.63 -8.82
C MET A 11 17.06 19.00 -8.24
N THR A 12 16.67 19.29 -7.00
CA THR A 12 17.22 20.44 -6.29
C THR A 12 18.72 20.24 -6.04
N ALA A 13 19.45 21.34 -5.87
CA ALA A 13 20.89 21.29 -5.63
C ALA A 13 21.23 20.46 -4.38
N ASP A 14 20.43 20.60 -3.32
CA ASP A 14 20.61 19.88 -2.06
C ASP A 14 20.44 18.37 -2.24
N MET A 15 19.40 17.91 -2.95
CA MET A 15 19.18 16.49 -3.22
C MET A 15 20.30 15.89 -4.09
N ALA A 16 20.73 16.61 -5.12
CA ALA A 16 21.86 16.19 -5.94
C ALA A 16 23.18 16.18 -5.15
N GLY A 17 23.33 17.08 -4.17
CA GLY A 17 24.42 17.07 -3.20
C GLY A 17 24.42 15.79 -2.36
N TYR A 18 23.27 15.48 -1.75
CA TYR A 18 23.10 14.29 -0.92
C TYR A 18 23.38 12.98 -1.68
N VAL A 19 22.87 12.83 -2.91
CA VAL A 19 23.15 11.65 -3.75
C VAL A 19 24.65 11.50 -4.02
N ARG A 20 25.35 12.60 -4.30
CA ARG A 20 26.81 12.58 -4.51
C ARG A 20 27.55 12.23 -3.23
N GLU A 21 27.08 12.69 -2.07
CA GLU A 21 27.67 12.38 -0.77
C GLU A 21 27.61 10.88 -0.46
N VAL A 22 26.43 10.26 -0.57
CA VAL A 22 26.27 8.83 -0.24
C VAL A 22 27.05 7.91 -1.20
N VAL A 23 27.15 8.29 -2.48
CA VAL A 23 28.01 7.60 -3.45
C VAL A 23 29.49 7.83 -3.13
N GLY A 24 29.89 9.06 -2.81
CA GLY A 24 31.27 9.40 -2.44
C GLY A 24 31.73 8.73 -1.15
N ALA A 25 30.79 8.47 -0.22
CA ALA A 25 31.01 7.69 0.99
C ALA A 25 31.10 6.18 0.74
N GLY A 26 30.88 5.71 -0.49
CA GLY A 26 30.93 4.29 -0.87
C GLY A 26 29.71 3.48 -0.40
N GLN A 27 28.62 4.13 0.00
CA GLN A 27 27.37 3.43 0.36
C GLN A 27 26.68 2.83 -0.87
N TYR A 28 26.91 3.44 -2.04
CA TYR A 28 26.36 3.02 -3.33
C TYR A 28 27.44 3.09 -4.41
N ALA A 29 27.41 2.15 -5.36
CA ALA A 29 28.33 2.13 -6.49
C ALA A 29 27.99 3.21 -7.54
N SER A 30 26.75 3.71 -7.55
CA SER A 30 26.34 4.77 -8.46
C SER A 30 25.14 5.57 -7.96
N ALA A 31 24.94 6.77 -8.53
CA ALA A 31 23.73 7.55 -8.29
C ALA A 31 22.45 6.80 -8.71
N GLY A 32 22.52 6.01 -9.78
CA GLY A 32 21.37 5.21 -10.25
C GLY A 32 20.94 4.16 -9.23
N GLU A 33 21.90 3.53 -8.54
CA GLU A 33 21.62 2.55 -7.49
C GLU A 33 20.97 3.22 -6.27
N ALA A 34 21.53 4.33 -5.80
CA ALA A 34 20.97 5.09 -4.68
C ALA A 34 19.53 5.54 -4.95
N ILE A 35 19.26 6.02 -6.18
CA ILE A 35 17.91 6.44 -6.57
C ILE A 35 16.98 5.23 -6.74
N HIS A 36 17.46 4.10 -7.26
CA HIS A 36 16.65 2.90 -7.38
C HIS A 36 16.18 2.39 -6.02
N GLU A 37 17.09 2.31 -5.03
CA GLU A 37 16.72 1.93 -3.66
C GLU A 37 15.71 2.92 -3.05
N ALA A 38 15.96 4.23 -3.16
CA ALA A 38 15.04 5.24 -2.66
C ALA A 38 13.63 5.14 -3.29
N MET A 39 13.56 4.79 -4.59
CA MET A 39 12.29 4.59 -5.29
C MET A 39 11.57 3.30 -4.86
N LEU A 40 12.31 2.24 -4.55
CA LEU A 40 11.75 1.01 -3.98
C LEU A 40 11.14 1.29 -2.60
N GLU A 41 11.86 1.98 -1.71
CA GLU A 41 11.36 2.35 -0.38
C GLU A 41 10.14 3.29 -0.48
N TRP A 42 10.16 4.23 -1.43
CA TRP A 42 9.02 5.11 -1.68
C TRP A 42 7.79 4.34 -2.18
N ARG A 43 7.99 3.37 -3.07
CA ARG A 43 6.92 2.49 -3.57
C ARG A 43 6.36 1.63 -2.44
N GLU A 44 7.23 0.97 -1.67
CA GLU A 44 6.83 0.10 -0.56
C GLU A 44 5.99 0.88 0.47
N ARG A 45 6.41 2.09 0.86
CA ARG A 45 5.62 2.96 1.76
C ARG A 45 4.23 3.29 1.24
N ARG A 46 4.03 3.32 -0.07
CA ARG A 46 2.71 3.59 -0.70
C ARG A 46 1.90 2.31 -0.88
N GLU A 47 2.54 1.18 -1.11
CA GLU A 47 1.90 -0.14 -1.24
C GLU A 47 1.59 -0.79 0.12
N LEU A 48 2.28 -0.38 1.20
CA LEU A 48 2.02 -0.76 2.59
C LEU A 48 0.60 -0.44 3.09
N LEU A 49 -0.18 0.32 2.32
CA LEU A 49 -1.61 0.52 2.58
C LEU A 49 -2.46 -0.74 2.32
N GLY A 50 -1.86 -1.85 1.84
CA GLY A 50 -2.53 -3.15 1.61
C GLY A 50 -3.52 -3.16 0.44
N TYR A 51 -3.92 -1.97 0.01
CA TYR A 51 -4.72 -1.65 -1.15
C TYR A 51 -4.15 -0.35 -1.74
N SER A 52 -4.02 -0.30 -3.06
CA SER A 52 -3.80 0.96 -3.77
C SER A 52 -4.96 1.93 -3.50
N LEU A 53 -4.72 3.23 -3.65
CA LEU A 53 -5.77 4.24 -3.51
C LEU A 53 -6.95 3.99 -4.47
N GLU A 54 -6.67 3.41 -5.64
CA GLU A 54 -7.69 3.04 -6.63
C GLU A 54 -8.53 1.85 -6.16
N GLU A 55 -7.91 0.81 -5.62
CA GLU A 55 -8.61 -0.33 -5.01
C GLU A 55 -9.49 0.11 -3.83
N LEU A 56 -8.98 1.00 -2.97
CA LEU A 56 -9.78 1.55 -1.87
C LEU A 56 -11.00 2.34 -2.37
N ARG A 57 -10.84 3.15 -3.43
CA ARG A 57 -11.96 3.89 -4.04
C ARG A 57 -13.02 2.94 -4.60
N THR A 58 -12.59 1.86 -5.25
CA THR A 58 -13.50 0.82 -5.76
C THR A 58 -14.26 0.16 -4.62
N LEU A 59 -13.59 -0.29 -3.56
CA LEU A 59 -14.24 -0.92 -2.39
C LEU A 59 -15.22 0.02 -1.69
N VAL A 60 -14.91 1.31 -1.59
CA VAL A 60 -15.84 2.32 -1.05
C VAL A 60 -17.04 2.49 -1.97
N GLY A 61 -16.85 2.53 -3.29
CA GLY A 61 -17.93 2.58 -4.29
C GLY A 61 -18.87 1.39 -4.16
N GLU A 62 -18.31 0.18 -4.10
CA GLU A 62 -19.07 -1.05 -3.85
C GLU A 62 -19.89 -0.98 -2.55
N GLY A 63 -19.32 -0.41 -1.49
CA GLY A 63 -20.02 -0.19 -0.22
C GLY A 63 -21.19 0.80 -0.33
N ILE A 64 -21.00 1.91 -1.06
CA ILE A 64 -22.05 2.91 -1.29
C ILE A 64 -23.19 2.30 -2.13
N ASP A 65 -22.84 1.51 -3.14
CA ASP A 65 -23.80 0.87 -4.05
C ASP A 65 -24.43 -0.41 -3.47
N SER A 66 -23.96 -0.88 -2.30
CA SER A 66 -24.44 -2.11 -1.65
C SER A 66 -25.85 -2.04 -1.08
N GLY A 67 -26.47 -0.85 -1.10
CA GLY A 67 -27.85 -0.63 -0.68
C GLY A 67 -27.98 0.16 0.64
N PRO A 68 -29.18 0.17 1.23
CA PRO A 68 -29.44 0.96 2.43
C PRO A 68 -28.67 0.43 3.65
N THR A 69 -28.28 1.35 4.52
CA THR A 69 -27.70 1.02 5.83
C THR A 69 -28.68 0.23 6.68
N LEU A 70 -28.18 -0.78 7.39
CA LEU A 70 -28.97 -1.61 8.29
C LEU A 70 -28.72 -1.22 9.76
N ASP A 71 -29.69 -1.45 10.64
CA ASP A 71 -29.49 -1.27 12.07
C ASP A 71 -28.49 -2.30 12.61
N ALA A 72 -27.48 -1.83 13.33
CA ALA A 72 -26.41 -2.69 13.81
C ALA A 72 -26.93 -3.77 14.80
N ASN A 73 -27.90 -3.45 15.66
CA ASN A 73 -28.40 -4.40 16.65
C ASN A 73 -29.16 -5.54 15.99
N GLU A 74 -29.94 -5.25 14.95
CA GLU A 74 -30.65 -6.25 14.14
C GLU A 74 -29.67 -7.17 13.42
N VAL A 75 -28.65 -6.61 12.78
CA VAL A 75 -27.59 -7.36 12.09
C VAL A 75 -26.86 -8.28 13.06
N PHE A 76 -26.45 -7.78 14.23
CA PHE A 76 -25.77 -8.60 15.23
C PHE A 76 -26.68 -9.67 15.85
N ALA A 77 -27.99 -9.42 15.99
CA ALA A 77 -28.94 -10.41 16.47
C ALA A 77 -29.07 -11.58 15.49
N ASP A 78 -29.23 -11.30 14.20
CA ASP A 78 -29.26 -12.30 13.13
C ASP A 78 -27.94 -13.07 13.02
N LEU A 79 -26.79 -12.39 13.06
CA LEU A 79 -25.46 -13.01 13.07
C LEU A 79 -25.29 -14.00 14.22
N ARG A 80 -25.67 -13.62 15.45
CA ARG A 80 -25.60 -14.51 16.61
C ARG A 80 -26.47 -15.76 16.42
N GLN A 81 -27.66 -15.61 15.84
CA GLN A 81 -28.54 -16.74 15.56
C GLN A 81 -27.91 -17.69 14.53
N LYS A 82 -27.38 -17.16 13.43
CA LYS A 82 -26.68 -17.94 12.39
C LYS A 82 -25.44 -18.66 12.92
N VAL A 83 -24.63 -18.00 13.76
CA VAL A 83 -23.45 -18.62 14.38
C VAL A 83 -23.88 -19.75 15.32
N ARG A 84 -24.89 -19.54 16.17
CA ARG A 84 -25.41 -20.59 17.08
C ARG A 84 -25.93 -21.80 16.33
N ALA A 85 -26.59 -21.61 15.19
CA ALA A 85 -27.08 -22.71 14.36
C ALA A 85 -25.95 -23.51 13.67
N ARG A 86 -24.76 -22.92 13.51
CA ARG A 86 -23.59 -23.56 12.88
C ARG A 86 -22.61 -24.18 13.86
N LEU A 87 -22.68 -23.82 15.14
CA LEU A 87 -21.82 -24.40 16.17
C LEU A 87 -22.31 -25.82 16.50
N PRO A 88 -21.47 -26.86 16.41
CA PRO A 88 -21.85 -28.20 16.84
C PRO A 88 -22.14 -28.19 18.35
N ALA A 89 -23.10 -29.01 18.78
CA ALA A 89 -23.39 -29.19 20.20
C ALA A 89 -22.10 -29.55 20.95
N ARG A 90 -21.75 -28.74 21.94
CA ARG A 90 -20.58 -28.99 22.79
C ARG A 90 -20.85 -30.29 23.57
N PRO A 91 -19.89 -31.24 23.64
CA PRO A 91 -20.02 -32.46 24.42
C PRO A 91 -20.17 -32.17 25.92
#